data_AF-A0A6I9NAZ8-F1
#
_entry.id   AF-A0A6I9NAZ8-F1
#
_cell.length_a   1.000
_cell.length_b   1.000
_cell.length_c   1.000
_cell.angle_alpha   90.00
_cell.angle_beta   90.00
_cell.angle_gamma   90.00
#
_symmetry.space_group_name_H-M   'P 1'
#
loop_
_entity.id
_entity.type
_entity.pdbx_description
1 polymer ?
#
loop_
_entity_poly.entity_id
_entity_poly.type
_entity_poly.pdbx_seq_one_letter_code
_entity_poly.pdbx_strand_id
1 'polypeptide(L)'
;VLYKVYISFVEVGVENVQTVDYFKGVASFLIVSVGGTLVGLVFAVLLSFITRFTKKVRIIEPLFVFLLVYLAYLTAELFSLSAILS
;
A
#
# COMPACT_ATOMS: atom_id res chain seq x y z
N VAL A 1 -8.77 -1.37 5.09
CA VAL A 1 -7.96 -0.70 6.15
C VAL A 1 -8.71 -0.60 7.46
N LEU A 2 -9.84 0.12 7.57
CA LEU A 2 -10.60 0.27 8.83
C LEU A 2 -11.05 -1.06 9.45
N TYR A 3 -11.45 -2.04 8.63
CA TYR A 3 -11.83 -3.38 9.11
C TYR A 3 -10.66 -4.15 9.75
N LYS A 4 -9.45 -4.07 9.19
CA LYS A 4 -8.25 -4.68 9.77
C LYS A 4 -7.81 -3.98 11.06
N VAL A 5 -7.95 -2.65 11.10
CA VAL A 5 -7.75 -1.86 12.32
C VAL A 5 -8.75 -2.30 13.40
N TYR A 6 -10.04 -2.45 13.06
CA TYR A 6 -11.07 -2.91 13.99
C TYR A 6 -10.81 -4.34 14.51
N ILE A 7 -10.42 -5.29 13.64
CA ILE A 7 -10.03 -6.65 14.07
C ILE A 7 -8.84 -6.59 15.01
N SER A 8 -7.82 -5.79 14.71
CA SER A 8 -6.65 -5.65 15.60
C SER A 8 -7.02 -5.05 16.96
N PHE A 9 -8.05 -4.20 17.04
CA PHE A 9 -8.59 -3.70 18.31
C PHE A 9 -9.42 -4.76 19.05
N VAL A 10 -10.12 -5.64 18.34
CA VAL A 10 -10.91 -6.73 18.93
C VAL A 10 -10.01 -7.87 19.44
N GLU A 11 -8.89 -8.16 18.77
CA GLU A 11 -7.90 -9.17 19.18
C GLU A 11 -7.11 -8.79 20.43
N VAL A 12 -6.97 -7.48 20.71
CA VAL A 12 -6.22 -6.96 21.87
C VAL A 12 -7.00 -7.16 23.19
N GLY A 13 -8.32 -7.36 23.14
CA GLY A 13 -9.13 -7.71 24.30
C GLY A 13 -9.42 -6.54 25.25
N VAL A 14 -10.62 -6.52 25.82
CA VAL A 14 -11.19 -5.42 26.63
C VAL A 14 -10.52 -5.27 28.01
N GLU A 15 -9.64 -6.20 28.42
CA GLU A 15 -9.22 -6.34 29.81
C GLU A 15 -8.03 -5.44 30.23
N ASN A 16 -7.34 -4.74 29.31
CA ASN A 16 -6.28 -3.77 29.67
C ASN A 16 -6.15 -2.64 28.63
N VAL A 17 -7.20 -1.85 28.39
CA VAL A 17 -7.10 -0.66 27.52
C VAL A 17 -6.27 0.43 28.23
N GLN A 18 -4.95 0.31 28.17
CA GLN A 18 -4.01 1.37 28.58
C GLN A 18 -3.81 2.34 27.41
N THR A 19 -3.44 3.59 27.73
CA THR A 19 -3.11 4.70 26.80
C THR A 19 -2.15 4.32 25.65
N VAL A 20 -1.45 3.19 25.80
CA VAL A 20 -0.51 2.59 24.85
C VAL A 20 -1.19 2.10 23.56
N ASP A 21 -2.45 1.66 23.60
CA ASP A 21 -3.15 1.15 22.41
C ASP A 21 -3.54 2.25 21.41
N TYR A 22 -3.83 3.46 21.91
CA TYR A 22 -4.02 4.64 21.05
C TYR A 22 -2.73 4.97 20.28
N PHE A 23 -1.58 4.88 20.94
CA PHE A 23 -0.28 5.12 20.32
C PHE A 23 0.05 4.04 19.29
N LYS A 24 -0.31 2.78 19.57
CA LYS A 24 -0.15 1.66 18.64
C LYS A 24 -1.03 1.79 17.41
N GLY A 25 -2.24 2.34 17.54
CA GLY A 25 -3.12 2.67 16.42
C GLY A 25 -2.54 3.76 15.50
N VAL A 26 -2.03 4.84 16.07
CA VAL A 26 -1.35 5.92 15.32
C VAL A 26 -0.07 5.42 14.65
N ALA A 27 0.75 4.64 15.37
CA ALA A 27 1.97 4.05 14.83
C ALA A 27 1.67 3.08 13.67
N SER A 28 0.64 2.23 13.81
CA SER A 28 0.22 1.32 12.75
C SER A 28 -0.30 2.07 11.52
N PHE A 29 -1.02 3.18 11.71
CA PHE A 29 -1.47 4.01 10.59
C PHE A 29 -0.31 4.61 9.80
N LEU A 30 0.72 5.13 10.50
CA LEU A 30 1.92 5.66 9.84
C LEU A 30 2.69 4.58 9.09
N ILE A 31 2.90 3.41 9.69
CA ILE A 31 3.63 2.31 9.05
C ILE A 31 2.90 1.81 7.80
N VAL A 32 1.57 1.65 7.88
CA VAL A 32 0.73 1.17 6.79
C VAL A 32 0.66 2.21 5.65
N SER A 33 0.61 3.51 5.99
CA SER A 33 0.60 4.60 5.02
C SER A 33 1.95 4.76 4.32
N VAL A 34 3.05 4.89 5.08
CA VAL A 34 4.41 5.04 4.55
C VAL A 34 4.83 3.80 3.75
N GLY A 35 4.49 2.61 4.23
CA GLY A 35 4.75 1.36 3.51
C GLY A 35 4.01 1.31 2.17
N GLY A 36 2.74 1.72 2.14
CA GLY A 36 1.98 1.85 0.89
C GLY A 36 2.67 2.81 -0.10
N THR A 37 3.04 4.01 0.35
CA THR A 37 3.72 4.99 -0.50
C THR A 37 5.05 4.50 -1.05
N LEU A 38 5.85 3.81 -0.23
CA LEU A 38 7.15 3.26 -0.66
C LEU A 38 6.98 2.19 -1.75
N VAL A 39 6.01 1.29 -1.59
CA VAL A 39 5.70 0.28 -2.61
C VAL A 39 5.28 0.97 -3.91
N GLY A 40 4.40 1.96 -3.84
CA GLY A 40 3.99 2.74 -5.00
C GLY A 40 5.13 3.45 -5.71
N LEU A 41 6.06 4.02 -4.95
CA LEU A 41 7.26 4.66 -5.49
C LEU A 41 8.13 3.69 -6.28
N VAL A 42 8.32 2.46 -5.79
CA VAL A 42 9.10 1.42 -6.49
C VAL A 42 8.44 1.08 -7.83
N PHE A 43 7.13 0.86 -7.84
CA PHE A 43 6.39 0.58 -9.07
C PHE A 43 6.35 1.77 -10.03
N ALA A 44 6.30 3.01 -9.53
CA ALA A 44 6.37 4.22 -10.35
C ALA A 44 7.74 4.37 -11.04
N VAL A 45 8.84 4.07 -10.33
CA VAL A 45 10.19 4.06 -10.93
C VAL A 45 10.29 2.98 -12.01
N LEU A 46 9.77 1.79 -11.76
CA LEU A 46 9.73 0.71 -12.75
C LEU A 46 8.90 1.09 -13.99
N LEU A 47 7.72 1.70 -13.79
CA LEU A 47 6.87 2.19 -14.87
C LEU A 47 7.59 3.28 -15.69
N SER A 48 8.25 4.23 -15.03
CA SER A 48 9.05 5.27 -15.69
C SER A 48 10.21 4.67 -16.50
N PHE A 49 10.84 3.62 -15.98
CA PHE A 49 11.88 2.89 -16.70
C PHE A 49 11.32 2.16 -17.92
N ILE A 50 10.22 1.42 -17.77
CA ILE A 50 9.58 0.64 -18.85
C ILE A 50 9.07 1.56 -19.97
N THR A 51 8.40 2.67 -19.63
CA THR A 51 7.92 3.67 -20.61
C THR A 51 9.05 4.28 -21.44
N ARG A 52 10.29 4.35 -20.92
CA ARG A 52 11.46 4.77 -21.71
C ARG A 52 11.79 3.81 -22.85
N PHE A 53 11.55 2.50 -22.70
CA PHE A 53 11.79 1.49 -23.73
C PHE A 53 10.62 1.31 -24.71
N THR A 54 9.41 1.67 -24.29
CA THR A 54 8.18 1.49 -25.08
C THR A 54 7.94 2.60 -26.12
N LYS A 55 8.88 3.53 -26.31
CA LYS A 55 8.75 4.67 -27.26
C LYS A 55 8.36 4.28 -28.71
N LYS A 56 8.68 3.05 -29.15
CA LYS A 56 8.34 2.54 -30.49
C LYS A 56 6.88 2.09 -30.64
N VAL A 57 6.17 1.80 -29.56
CA VAL A 57 4.83 1.20 -29.58
C VAL A 57 3.94 1.88 -28.52
N ARG A 58 3.53 3.12 -28.75
CA ARG A 58 2.78 3.94 -27.76
C ARG A 58 1.39 3.40 -27.40
N ILE A 59 0.81 2.52 -28.23
CA ILE A 59 -0.50 1.92 -27.97
C ILE A 59 -0.52 1.04 -26.71
N ILE A 60 0.61 0.43 -26.34
CA ILE A 60 0.69 -0.44 -25.16
C ILE A 60 1.02 0.32 -23.87
N GLU A 61 1.42 1.59 -23.93
CA GLU A 61 1.73 2.41 -22.75
C GLU A 61 0.60 2.44 -21.71
N PRO A 62 -0.66 2.76 -22.06
CA PRO A 62 -1.76 2.78 -21.09
C PRO A 62 -2.02 1.40 -20.45
N LEU A 63 -1.85 0.31 -21.21
CA LEU A 63 -2.00 -1.04 -20.68
C LEU A 63 -0.97 -1.34 -19.58
N PHE A 64 0.29 -0.96 -19.80
CA PHE A 64 1.35 -1.12 -18.80
C PHE A 64 1.11 -0.28 -17.55
N VAL A 65 0.55 0.92 -17.69
CA VAL A 65 0.16 1.75 -16.54
C VAL A 65 -0.88 1.02 -15.69
N PHE A 66 -1.98 0.54 -16.29
CA PHE A 66 -3.00 -0.20 -15.55
C PHE A 66 -2.45 -1.45 -14.88
N LEU A 67 -1.61 -2.20 -15.60
CA LEU A 67 -1.09 -3.47 -15.12
C LEU A 67 -0.10 -3.28 -13.95
N LEU A 68 0.80 -2.28 -14.03
CA LEU A 68 1.76 -1.98 -12.96
C LEU A 68 1.11 -1.34 -11.73
N VAL A 69 0.12 -0.46 -11.92
CA VAL A 69 -0.66 0.10 -10.80
C VAL A 69 -1.44 -1.00 -10.08
N TYR A 70 -2.03 -1.94 -10.82
CA TYR A 70 -2.72 -3.08 -10.20
C TYR A 70 -1.77 -4.02 -9.46
N LEU A 71 -0.56 -4.24 -10.01
CA LEU A 71 0.50 -4.99 -9.33
C LEU A 71 0.97 -4.31 -8.04
N ALA A 72 1.11 -2.99 -8.04
CA ALA A 72 1.44 -2.20 -6.86
C ALA A 72 0.36 -2.36 -5.77
N TYR A 73 -0.91 -2.24 -6.18
CA TYR A 73 -2.07 -2.44 -5.31
C TYR A 73 -2.07 -3.83 -4.67
N LEU A 74 -1.92 -4.91 -5.47
CA LEU A 74 -1.88 -6.28 -4.96
C LEU A 74 -0.70 -6.52 -4.03
N THR A 75 0.48 -5.99 -4.37
CA THR A 75 1.68 -6.12 -3.54
C THR A 75 1.46 -5.46 -2.17
N ALA A 76 0.91 -4.25 -2.15
CA ALA A 76 0.59 -3.56 -0.93
C ALA A 76 -0.49 -4.29 -0.10
N GLU A 77 -1.48 -4.88 -0.75
CA GLU A 77 -2.51 -5.68 -0.09
C GLU A 77 -1.92 -6.97 0.53
N LEU A 78 -0.98 -7.64 -0.15
CA LEU A 78 -0.26 -8.81 0.36
C LEU A 78 0.54 -8.50 1.64
N PHE A 79 1.19 -7.34 1.68
CA PHE A 79 1.91 -6.89 2.88
C PHE A 79 1.00 -6.27 3.95
N SER A 80 -0.33 -6.30 3.76
CA SER A 80 -1.31 -5.62 4.62
C SER A 80 -1.05 -4.11 4.80
N LEU A 81 -0.37 -3.50 3.83
CA LEU A 81 -0.09 -2.07 3.74
C LEU A 81 -1.29 -1.33 3.11
N SER A 82 -1.23 0.00 3.07
CA SER A 82 -2.30 0.80 2.47
C SER A 82 -2.25 0.67 0.94
N ALA A 83 -3.00 -0.30 0.41
CA ALA A 83 -3.05 -0.55 -1.04
C ALA A 83 -3.58 0.63 -1.85
N ILE A 84 -4.36 1.52 -1.25
CA ILE A 84 -4.88 2.74 -1.88
C ILE A 84 -3.79 3.83 -2.00
N LEU A 85 -2.77 3.76 -1.14
CA LEU A 85 -1.64 4.71 -1.12
C LEU A 85 -0.43 4.24 -1.94
N SER A 86 -0.50 3.02 -2.50
CA SER A 86 0.50 2.48 -3.44
C SER A 86 0.20 2.86 -4.88
#